data_AF-A0A354H2W8-F1
#
_entry.id   AF-A0A354H2W8-F1
#
_cell.length_a   1.000
_cell.length_b   1.000
_cell.length_c   1.000
_cell.angle_alpha   90.00
_cell.angle_beta   90.00
_cell.angle_gamma   90.00
#
_symmetry.space_group_name_H-M   'P 1'
#
loop_
_entity.id
_entity.type
_entity.pdbx_description
1 polymer ?
#
loop_
_entity_poly.entity_id
_entity_poly.type
_entity_poly.pdbx_seq_one_letter_code
_entity_poly.pdbx_strand_id
1 'polypeptide(L)'
;MEKVSPQKAQEGIADQGSVDFTQISSIPSNVEITEPEKLSKIKIKIDGISDALSLDSDRQNFHHNILTITKENLLSSSTNNNLIKQIAIIFLKPAPFIQSDHPQIKAQVEKIIKPTDTDEQKARKIINWVYRNIEKKPVLSVPNTLEVLKNKVGDCNEHSVLTVALLRAAGIPAQMEAGLVYLHGRFYWHAWNVFYLGKWITADAVFNQIPADVTHIRLVRGDNGEQLNLMGVMGKIKLEVLEQTK
;
A
#
# COMPACT_ATOMS: atom_id res chain seq x y z
N MET A 1 11.76 -12.17 -19.23
CA MET A 1 11.51 -10.78 -18.78
C MET A 1 12.51 -10.48 -17.69
N GLU A 2 13.33 -9.45 -17.90
CA GLU A 2 14.34 -9.02 -16.92
C GLU A 2 13.64 -8.53 -15.65
N LYS A 3 14.13 -8.99 -14.49
CA LYS A 3 13.55 -8.75 -13.18
C LYS A 3 13.88 -7.33 -12.73
N VAL A 4 12.87 -6.51 -12.47
CA VAL A 4 13.05 -5.16 -11.91
C VAL A 4 13.31 -5.31 -10.40
N SER A 5 14.47 -4.90 -9.90
CA SER A 5 14.81 -4.90 -8.46
C SER A 5 13.95 -3.86 -7.69
N PRO A 6 13.84 -3.92 -6.35
CA PRO A 6 13.09 -2.93 -5.59
C PRO A 6 13.60 -1.51 -5.82
N GLN A 7 14.91 -1.34 -5.88
CA GLN A 7 15.57 -0.08 -6.22
C GLN A 7 15.16 0.43 -7.62
N LYS A 8 15.16 -0.43 -8.64
CA LYS A 8 14.70 -0.05 -9.99
C LYS A 8 13.19 0.26 -10.04
N ALA A 9 12.39 -0.32 -9.15
CA ALA A 9 10.97 0.00 -9.04
C ALA A 9 10.74 1.40 -8.44
N GLN A 10 11.57 1.77 -7.45
CA GLN A 10 11.60 3.11 -6.85
C GLN A 10 12.04 4.17 -7.87
N GLU A 11 13.10 3.90 -8.63
CA GLU A 11 13.57 4.75 -9.73
C GLU A 11 12.48 4.94 -10.80
N GLY A 12 11.79 3.85 -11.16
CA GLY A 12 10.70 3.88 -12.14
C GLY A 12 9.52 4.79 -11.73
N ILE A 13 9.19 4.94 -10.45
CA ILE A 13 8.14 5.85 -9.99
C ILE A 13 8.58 7.31 -10.08
N ALA A 14 9.86 7.59 -9.78
CA ALA A 14 10.42 8.93 -9.92
C ALA A 14 10.48 9.41 -11.38
N ASP A 15 10.61 8.47 -12.33
CA ASP A 15 10.75 8.73 -13.78
C ASP A 15 9.45 8.54 -14.61
N GLN A 16 8.34 8.09 -14.01
CA GLN A 16 7.13 7.66 -14.75
C GLN A 16 6.19 8.77 -15.26
N GLY A 17 6.51 10.05 -15.02
CA GLY A 17 5.77 11.16 -15.60
C GLY A 17 6.64 11.97 -16.58
N SER A 18 6.01 12.79 -17.43
CA SER A 18 6.72 13.96 -17.94
C SER A 18 7.31 14.71 -16.75
N VAL A 19 8.48 15.33 -16.90
CA VAL A 19 9.19 16.04 -15.82
C VAL A 19 8.27 16.98 -15.02
N ASP A 20 7.22 17.50 -15.64
CA ASP A 20 6.17 18.31 -15.00
C ASP A 20 5.22 17.52 -14.09
N PHE A 21 4.74 16.33 -14.47
CA PHE A 21 3.79 15.55 -13.67
C PHE A 21 4.42 14.94 -12.41
N THR A 22 5.70 14.56 -12.45
CA THR A 22 6.43 14.02 -11.29
C THR A 22 6.74 15.11 -10.26
N GLN A 23 6.91 16.37 -10.69
CA GLN A 23 7.06 17.52 -9.79
C GLN A 23 5.73 17.96 -9.18
N ILE A 24 4.62 17.91 -9.94
CA ILE A 24 3.27 18.28 -9.46
C ILE A 24 2.71 17.26 -8.45
N SER A 25 3.14 15.99 -8.53
CA SER A 25 2.62 14.89 -7.69
C SER A 25 3.53 14.50 -6.51
N SER A 26 4.50 15.35 -6.15
CA SER A 26 5.44 15.07 -5.06
C SER A 26 5.68 16.26 -4.13
N ILE A 27 5.97 15.95 -2.86
CA ILE A 27 6.27 16.91 -1.80
C ILE A 27 7.75 16.76 -1.43
N PRO A 28 8.56 17.83 -1.45
CA PRO A 28 9.96 17.71 -1.03
C PRO A 28 10.06 17.33 0.44
N SER A 29 11.01 16.46 0.77
CA SER A 29 11.40 16.20 2.15
C SER A 29 12.41 17.25 2.62
N ASN A 30 12.30 17.68 3.86
CA ASN A 30 13.29 18.56 4.52
C ASN A 30 14.58 17.83 4.89
N VAL A 31 14.56 16.49 4.90
CA VAL A 31 15.70 15.63 5.25
C VAL A 31 15.80 14.46 4.29
N GLU A 32 17.00 13.91 4.15
CA GLU A 32 17.20 12.61 3.53
C GLU A 32 16.88 11.49 4.53
N ILE A 33 16.07 10.52 4.11
CA ILE A 33 15.75 9.32 4.89
C ILE A 33 16.56 8.15 4.33
N THR A 34 17.67 7.82 4.98
CA THR A 34 18.52 6.68 4.61
C THR A 34 17.99 5.40 5.24
N GLU A 35 17.87 4.33 4.46
CA GLU A 35 17.40 3.01 4.92
C GLU A 35 16.01 3.06 5.60
N PRO A 36 14.97 3.58 4.92
CA PRO A 36 13.63 3.73 5.50
C PRO A 36 13.07 2.40 6.04
N GLU A 37 13.45 1.28 5.45
CA GLU A 37 13.07 -0.06 5.88
C GLU A 37 13.58 -0.44 7.28
N LYS A 38 14.62 0.22 7.78
CA LYS A 38 15.17 0.01 9.13
C LYS A 38 14.50 0.87 10.20
N LEU A 39 13.70 1.86 9.81
CA LEU A 39 13.01 2.72 10.78
C LEU A 39 11.85 1.97 11.43
N SER A 40 11.76 2.06 12.76
CA SER A 40 10.62 1.61 13.55
C SER A 40 9.58 2.71 13.76
N LYS A 41 9.96 3.98 13.65
CA LYS A 41 9.05 5.13 13.82
C LYS A 41 9.52 6.36 13.05
N ILE A 42 8.57 7.17 12.60
CA ILE A 42 8.80 8.53 12.10
C ILE A 42 7.74 9.48 12.67
N LYS A 43 8.14 10.74 12.92
CA LYS A 43 7.22 11.83 13.22
C LYS A 43 7.31 12.89 12.15
N ILE A 44 6.17 13.31 11.65
CA ILE A 44 6.06 14.24 10.53
C ILE A 44 5.03 15.30 10.91
N LYS A 45 5.40 16.57 10.80
CA LYS A 45 4.43 17.66 10.83
C LYS A 45 3.75 17.76 9.47
N ILE A 46 2.43 17.80 9.47
CA ILE A 46 1.60 17.87 8.27
C ILE A 46 0.72 19.11 8.35
N ASP A 47 0.87 20.00 7.37
CA ASP A 47 0.01 21.18 7.19
C ASP A 47 -0.75 21.09 5.85
N GLY A 48 -1.85 21.86 5.73
CA GLY A 48 -2.60 21.97 4.47
C GLY A 48 -3.51 20.77 4.13
N ILE A 49 -3.82 19.94 5.12
CA ILE A 49 -4.75 18.81 5.01
C ILE A 49 -6.20 19.21 5.30
N SER A 50 -7.15 18.43 4.80
CA SER A 50 -8.57 18.53 5.15
C SER A 50 -8.98 17.43 6.13
N ASP A 51 -10.10 17.62 6.84
CA ASP A 51 -10.65 16.66 7.80
C ASP A 51 -11.12 15.33 7.16
N ALA A 52 -11.17 15.25 5.83
CA ALA A 52 -11.60 14.06 5.11
C ALA A 52 -10.54 12.96 5.01
N LEU A 53 -9.32 13.19 5.51
CA LEU A 53 -8.21 12.26 5.39
C LEU A 53 -8.19 11.22 6.52
N SER A 54 -7.84 9.97 6.17
CA SER A 54 -7.74 8.84 7.09
C SER A 54 -6.37 8.79 7.79
N LEU A 55 -6.05 9.81 8.59
CA LEU A 55 -4.73 9.95 9.21
C LEU A 55 -4.58 9.27 10.57
N ASP A 56 -5.67 9.03 11.30
CA ASP A 56 -5.64 8.52 12.68
C ASP A 56 -6.27 7.12 12.77
N SER A 57 -5.44 6.08 12.74
CA SER A 57 -5.77 4.68 13.04
C SER A 57 -4.62 3.73 12.69
N ASP A 58 -4.60 2.57 13.35
CA ASP A 58 -3.61 1.51 13.20
C ASP A 58 -2.17 1.98 13.48
N ARG A 59 -1.32 1.96 12.46
CA ARG A 59 0.08 2.38 12.55
C ARG A 59 0.27 3.89 12.62
N GLN A 60 -0.77 4.66 12.30
CA GLN A 60 -0.72 6.13 12.27
C GLN A 60 -1.52 6.73 13.43
N ASN A 61 -0.91 7.70 14.10
CA ASN A 61 -1.58 8.54 15.09
C ASN A 61 -1.40 10.02 14.74
N PHE A 62 -2.50 10.74 14.57
CA PHE A 62 -2.47 12.13 14.14
C PHE A 62 -3.06 13.05 15.21
N HIS A 63 -2.24 13.99 15.72
CA HIS A 63 -2.64 14.88 16.79
C HIS A 63 -1.88 16.22 16.70
N HIS A 64 -2.61 17.34 16.75
CA HIS A 64 -2.04 18.70 16.64
C HIS A 64 -1.06 18.87 15.47
N ASN A 65 -1.46 18.48 14.27
CA ASN A 65 -0.65 18.49 13.04
C ASN A 65 0.59 17.59 13.04
N ILE A 66 0.78 16.76 14.07
CA ILE A 66 1.87 15.79 14.13
C ILE A 66 1.31 14.41 13.82
N LEU A 67 1.79 13.82 12.73
CA LEU A 67 1.59 12.43 12.38
C LEU A 67 2.76 11.60 12.93
N THR A 68 2.45 10.64 13.78
CA THR A 68 3.39 9.60 14.20
C THR A 68 3.04 8.30 13.49
N ILE A 69 3.99 7.73 12.74
CA ILE A 69 3.84 6.42 12.10
C ILE A 69 4.79 5.44 12.78
N THR A 70 4.25 4.33 13.30
CA THR A 70 5.03 3.27 13.96
C THR A 70 4.93 1.98 13.16
N LYS A 71 6.08 1.34 12.86
CA LYS A 71 6.13 0.10 12.08
C LYS A 71 5.46 -1.04 12.84
N GLU A 72 4.63 -1.81 12.14
CA GLU A 72 3.92 -2.94 12.73
C GLU A 72 4.86 -4.10 13.03
N ASN A 73 4.68 -4.75 14.18
CA ASN A 73 5.37 -5.99 14.48
C ASN A 73 4.54 -7.20 14.02
N LEU A 74 5.00 -7.95 13.01
CA LEU A 74 4.31 -9.15 12.53
C LEU A 74 4.24 -10.29 13.56
N LEU A 75 5.17 -10.32 14.52
CA LEU A 75 5.33 -11.41 15.48
C LEU A 75 4.58 -11.18 16.80
N SER A 76 4.05 -9.98 17.04
CA SER A 76 3.31 -9.72 18.27
C SER A 76 1.97 -10.44 18.21
N SER A 77 1.77 -11.43 19.08
CA SER A 77 0.48 -12.11 19.29
C SER A 77 -0.62 -11.08 19.46
N SER A 78 -1.69 -11.23 18.67
CA SER A 78 -2.83 -10.32 18.67
C SER A 78 -3.47 -10.20 20.05
N THR A 79 -3.75 -8.97 20.46
CA THR A 79 -4.77 -8.71 21.48
C THR A 79 -6.08 -9.25 20.93
N ASN A 80 -6.74 -10.12 21.69
CA ASN A 80 -7.90 -10.89 21.26
C ASN A 80 -9.16 -9.99 21.16
N ASN A 81 -9.17 -9.05 20.20
CA ASN A 81 -10.29 -8.14 19.99
C ASN A 81 -11.25 -8.72 18.94
N ASN A 82 -12.20 -9.52 19.43
CA ASN A 82 -13.21 -10.20 18.62
C ASN A 82 -14.05 -9.26 17.76
N LEU A 83 -14.23 -7.99 18.16
CA LEU A 83 -15.01 -7.01 17.41
C LEU A 83 -14.28 -6.58 16.14
N ILE A 84 -12.98 -6.25 16.24
CA ILE A 84 -12.16 -5.86 15.09
C ILE A 84 -12.08 -7.03 14.10
N LYS A 85 -11.96 -8.27 14.60
CA LYS A 85 -11.98 -9.47 13.76
C LYS A 85 -13.29 -9.62 12.99
N GLN A 86 -14.44 -9.35 13.62
CA GLN A 86 -15.74 -9.42 12.95
C GLN A 86 -15.91 -8.34 11.88
N ILE A 87 -15.47 -7.11 12.16
CA ILE A 87 -15.50 -6.02 11.19
C ILE A 87 -14.57 -6.33 10.01
N ALA A 88 -13.39 -6.89 10.28
CA ALA A 88 -12.43 -7.25 9.25
C ALA A 88 -13.02 -8.21 8.20
N ILE A 89 -13.88 -9.16 8.58
CA ILE A 89 -14.52 -10.13 7.67
C ILE A 89 -15.28 -9.45 6.51
N ILE A 90 -15.79 -8.23 6.70
CA ILE A 90 -16.45 -7.48 5.61
C ILE A 90 -15.48 -7.28 4.42
N PHE A 91 -14.20 -7.09 4.71
CA PHE A 91 -13.13 -6.91 3.72
C PHE A 91 -12.61 -8.22 3.13
N LEU A 92 -13.38 -9.31 3.23
CA LEU A 92 -13.22 -10.50 2.39
C LEU A 92 -14.10 -10.44 1.13
N LYS A 93 -15.15 -9.62 1.15
CA LYS A 93 -16.12 -9.55 0.06
C LYS A 93 -15.48 -8.98 -1.21
N PRO A 94 -15.94 -9.42 -2.39
CA PRO A 94 -15.57 -8.78 -3.65
C PRO A 94 -16.12 -7.35 -3.71
N ALA A 95 -15.55 -6.54 -4.61
CA ALA A 95 -16.02 -5.20 -4.98
C ALA A 95 -15.95 -5.04 -6.51
N PRO A 96 -16.55 -4.00 -7.13
CA PRO A 96 -16.64 -3.87 -8.59
C PRO A 96 -15.31 -4.05 -9.34
N PHE A 97 -14.21 -3.54 -8.79
CA PHE A 97 -12.86 -3.66 -9.37
C PHE A 97 -11.97 -4.72 -8.68
N ILE A 98 -12.49 -5.32 -7.60
CA ILE A 98 -11.83 -6.32 -6.76
C ILE A 98 -12.64 -7.62 -6.84
N GLN A 99 -12.56 -8.31 -7.97
CA GLN A 99 -13.34 -9.52 -8.24
C GLN A 99 -12.71 -10.77 -7.55
N SER A 100 -12.55 -10.72 -6.23
CA SER A 100 -11.86 -11.75 -5.42
C SER A 100 -12.56 -13.12 -5.43
N ASP A 101 -13.85 -13.15 -5.71
CA ASP A 101 -14.65 -14.38 -5.80
C ASP A 101 -14.57 -15.06 -7.17
N HIS A 102 -13.99 -14.39 -8.17
CA HIS A 102 -13.93 -14.89 -9.54
C HIS A 102 -13.07 -16.17 -9.66
N PRO A 103 -13.49 -17.19 -10.43
CA PRO A 103 -12.78 -18.47 -10.53
C PRO A 103 -11.30 -18.35 -10.94
N GLN A 104 -10.97 -17.42 -11.84
CA GLN A 104 -9.57 -17.21 -12.26
C GLN A 104 -8.68 -16.68 -11.14
N ILE A 105 -9.23 -15.88 -10.22
CA ILE A 105 -8.49 -15.35 -9.07
C ILE A 105 -8.25 -16.46 -8.06
N LYS A 106 -9.28 -17.25 -7.73
CA LYS A 106 -9.16 -18.42 -6.85
C LYS A 106 -8.15 -19.43 -7.38
N ALA A 107 -8.24 -19.76 -8.67
CA ALA A 107 -7.29 -20.67 -9.32
C ALA A 107 -5.85 -20.12 -9.33
N GLN A 108 -5.68 -18.79 -9.38
CA GLN A 108 -4.36 -18.18 -9.24
C GLN A 108 -3.84 -18.26 -7.81
N VAL A 109 -4.68 -18.04 -6.79
CA VAL A 109 -4.31 -18.20 -5.39
C VAL A 109 -3.85 -19.63 -5.11
N GLU A 110 -4.57 -20.64 -5.58
CA GLU A 110 -4.21 -22.06 -5.42
C GLU A 110 -2.83 -22.40 -6.01
N LYS A 111 -2.36 -21.66 -7.02
CA LYS A 111 -1.00 -21.81 -7.58
C LYS A 111 0.07 -21.12 -6.73
N ILE A 112 -0.29 -20.11 -5.93
CA ILE A 112 0.64 -19.29 -5.15
C ILE A 112 0.85 -19.89 -3.75
N ILE A 113 -0.22 -20.36 -3.10
CA ILE A 113 -0.22 -20.79 -1.71
C ILE A 113 -0.39 -22.31 -1.56
N LYS A 114 -0.10 -22.82 -0.37
CA LYS A 114 -0.39 -24.20 0.05
C LYS A 114 -1.48 -24.19 1.13
N PRO A 115 -2.32 -25.23 1.22
CA PRO A 115 -3.33 -25.34 2.29
C PRO A 115 -2.74 -25.27 3.71
N THR A 116 -1.49 -25.69 3.89
CA THR A 116 -0.78 -25.69 5.18
C THR A 116 -0.12 -24.36 5.54
N ASP A 117 -0.16 -23.35 4.66
CA ASP A 117 0.45 -22.05 4.92
C ASP A 117 -0.33 -21.29 6.01
N THR A 118 0.41 -20.64 6.92
CA THR A 118 -0.18 -19.63 7.81
C THR A 118 -0.64 -18.40 7.01
N ASP A 119 -1.52 -17.58 7.56
CA ASP A 119 -1.99 -16.38 6.86
C ASP A 119 -0.87 -15.38 6.58
N GLU A 120 0.14 -15.29 7.45
CA GLU A 120 1.37 -14.52 7.17
C GLU A 120 2.13 -15.09 5.96
N GLN A 121 2.30 -16.41 5.89
CA GLN A 121 2.98 -17.07 4.77
C GLN A 121 2.23 -16.86 3.46
N LYS A 122 0.89 -16.98 3.47
CA LYS A 122 0.03 -16.68 2.32
C LYS A 122 0.23 -15.24 1.86
N ALA A 123 0.15 -14.27 2.77
CA ALA A 123 0.32 -12.85 2.47
C ALA A 123 1.69 -12.57 1.83
N ARG A 124 2.79 -13.07 2.43
CA ARG A 124 4.14 -12.94 1.87
C ARG A 124 4.27 -13.53 0.47
N LYS A 125 3.71 -14.72 0.24
CA LYS A 125 3.76 -15.38 -1.09
C LYS A 125 2.98 -14.59 -2.14
N ILE A 126 1.80 -14.08 -1.79
CA ILE A 126 0.96 -13.27 -2.68
C ILE A 126 1.65 -11.96 -3.04
N ILE A 127 2.11 -11.19 -2.06
CA ILE A 127 2.84 -9.93 -2.26
C ILE A 127 4.05 -10.15 -3.18
N ASN A 128 4.88 -11.16 -2.86
CA ASN A 128 6.05 -11.47 -3.67
C ASN A 128 5.68 -12.00 -5.07
N TRP A 129 4.57 -12.72 -5.22
CA TRP A 129 4.12 -13.16 -6.54
C TRP A 129 3.69 -11.97 -7.40
N VAL A 130 2.90 -11.04 -6.87
CA VAL A 130 2.50 -9.82 -7.61
C VAL A 130 3.73 -9.03 -8.03
N TYR A 131 4.63 -8.75 -7.08
CA TYR A 131 5.90 -8.05 -7.32
C TYR A 131 6.72 -8.62 -8.48
N ARG A 132 6.74 -9.96 -8.61
CA ARG A 132 7.54 -10.68 -9.62
C ARG A 132 6.85 -10.86 -10.96
N ASN A 133 5.52 -10.89 -10.97
CA ASN A 133 4.75 -11.33 -12.14
C ASN A 133 3.97 -10.20 -12.81
N ILE A 134 3.86 -9.03 -12.18
CA ILE A 134 3.26 -7.85 -12.78
C ILE A 134 4.38 -6.89 -13.18
N GLU A 135 4.44 -6.59 -14.48
CA GLU A 135 5.37 -5.61 -15.03
C GLU A 135 4.93 -4.19 -14.62
N LYS A 136 5.88 -3.41 -14.10
CA LYS A 136 5.64 -2.04 -13.61
C LYS A 136 5.65 -1.06 -14.77
N LYS A 137 4.48 -0.75 -15.32
CA LYS A 137 4.30 0.21 -16.41
C LYS A 137 2.95 0.92 -16.29
N PRO A 138 2.87 2.23 -16.55
CA PRO A 138 1.60 2.94 -16.58
C PRO A 138 0.62 2.31 -17.57
N VAL A 139 -0.65 2.19 -17.17
CA VAL A 139 -1.74 1.73 -18.03
C VAL A 139 -2.86 2.76 -18.01
N LEU A 140 -3.36 3.13 -19.18
CA LEU A 140 -4.42 4.14 -19.33
C LEU A 140 -5.81 3.47 -19.26
N SER A 141 -6.09 2.77 -18.15
CA SER A 141 -7.38 2.12 -17.91
C SER A 141 -7.77 2.22 -16.44
N VAL A 142 -9.06 2.02 -16.16
CA VAL A 142 -9.51 1.86 -14.77
C VAL A 142 -8.95 0.53 -14.24
N PRO A 143 -8.28 0.52 -13.07
CA PRO A 143 -7.70 -0.70 -12.52
C PRO A 143 -8.77 -1.78 -12.35
N ASN A 144 -8.54 -2.96 -12.94
CA ASN A 144 -9.47 -4.09 -12.88
C ASN A 144 -8.71 -5.38 -12.64
N THR A 145 -9.03 -6.08 -11.56
CA THR A 145 -8.29 -7.27 -11.13
C THR A 145 -8.11 -8.32 -12.24
N LEU A 146 -9.15 -8.60 -13.02
CA LEU A 146 -9.11 -9.64 -14.06
C LEU A 146 -8.23 -9.22 -15.24
N GLU A 147 -8.28 -7.94 -15.61
CA GLU A 147 -7.44 -7.39 -16.67
C GLU A 147 -5.98 -7.39 -16.25
N VAL A 148 -5.67 -6.98 -15.01
CA VAL A 148 -4.30 -7.02 -14.49
C VAL A 148 -3.79 -8.46 -14.42
N LEU A 149 -4.61 -9.40 -13.95
CA LEU A 149 -4.23 -10.82 -13.90
C LEU A 149 -3.91 -11.36 -15.30
N LYS A 150 -4.68 -10.96 -16.32
CA LYS A 150 -4.53 -11.39 -17.72
C LYS A 150 -3.31 -10.74 -18.39
N ASN A 151 -3.19 -9.42 -18.27
CA ASN A 151 -2.22 -8.62 -19.02
C ASN A 151 -0.84 -8.60 -18.34
N LYS A 152 -0.76 -8.88 -17.03
CA LYS A 152 0.48 -8.93 -16.25
C LYS A 152 1.29 -7.62 -16.29
N VAL A 153 0.60 -6.49 -16.37
CA VAL A 153 1.21 -5.16 -16.47
C VAL A 153 0.33 -4.14 -15.75
N GLY A 154 0.95 -3.12 -15.16
CA GLY A 154 0.25 -2.04 -14.47
C GLY A 154 1.16 -1.19 -13.57
N ASP A 155 0.64 -0.08 -13.08
CA ASP A 155 1.31 0.76 -12.08
C ASP A 155 0.90 0.36 -10.66
N CYS A 156 1.12 1.24 -9.67
CA CYS A 156 0.78 0.98 -8.27
C CYS A 156 -0.71 0.69 -8.04
N ASN A 157 -1.62 1.25 -8.84
CA ASN A 157 -3.05 0.97 -8.72
C ASN A 157 -3.37 -0.47 -9.13
N GLU A 158 -2.85 -0.93 -10.27
CA GLU A 158 -3.04 -2.29 -10.75
C GLU A 158 -2.41 -3.32 -9.80
N HIS A 159 -1.21 -3.02 -9.27
CA HIS A 159 -0.56 -3.87 -8.27
C HIS A 159 -1.40 -3.95 -7.01
N SER A 160 -1.91 -2.82 -6.53
CA SER A 160 -2.70 -2.77 -5.31
C SER A 160 -4.04 -3.49 -5.46
N VAL A 161 -4.80 -3.24 -6.54
CA VAL A 161 -6.12 -3.88 -6.76
C VAL A 161 -6.00 -5.40 -6.89
N LEU A 162 -5.01 -5.89 -7.65
CA LEU A 162 -4.77 -7.33 -7.80
C LEU A 162 -4.34 -7.97 -6.49
N THR A 163 -3.49 -7.29 -5.72
CA THR A 163 -3.03 -7.77 -4.41
C THR A 163 -4.20 -7.95 -3.45
N VAL A 164 -5.10 -6.96 -3.34
CA VAL A 164 -6.30 -7.09 -2.49
C VAL A 164 -7.14 -8.28 -2.92
N ALA A 165 -7.41 -8.43 -4.22
CA ALA A 165 -8.24 -9.52 -4.70
C ALA A 165 -7.65 -10.91 -4.39
N LEU A 166 -6.33 -11.08 -4.57
CA LEU A 166 -5.63 -12.32 -4.24
C LEU A 166 -5.63 -12.60 -2.73
N LEU A 167 -5.41 -11.58 -1.89
CA LEU A 167 -5.47 -11.72 -0.43
C LEU A 167 -6.87 -12.13 0.05
N ARG A 168 -7.91 -11.46 -0.46
CA ARG A 168 -9.31 -11.78 -0.14
C ARG A 168 -9.68 -13.20 -0.56
N ALA A 169 -9.27 -13.60 -1.77
CA ALA A 169 -9.47 -14.95 -2.29
C ALA A 169 -8.70 -16.02 -1.48
N ALA A 170 -7.61 -15.64 -0.82
CA ALA A 170 -6.86 -16.49 0.13
C ALA A 170 -7.45 -16.52 1.55
N GLY A 171 -8.59 -15.85 1.78
CA GLY A 171 -9.25 -15.76 3.08
C GLY A 171 -8.66 -14.72 4.03
N ILE A 172 -7.85 -13.79 3.53
CA ILE A 172 -7.22 -12.72 4.32
C ILE A 172 -7.97 -11.40 4.06
N PRO A 173 -8.59 -10.79 5.07
CA PRO A 173 -9.20 -9.48 4.89
C PRO A 173 -8.17 -8.44 4.48
N ALA A 174 -8.44 -7.70 3.41
CA ALA A 174 -7.49 -6.75 2.84
C ALA A 174 -8.21 -5.56 2.23
N GLN A 175 -7.55 -4.40 2.18
CA GLN A 175 -8.05 -3.16 1.57
C GLN A 175 -6.91 -2.45 0.83
N MET A 176 -7.28 -1.53 -0.05
CA MET A 176 -6.33 -0.60 -0.65
C MET A 176 -6.12 0.61 0.27
N GLU A 177 -4.90 1.14 0.24
CA GLU A 177 -4.54 2.44 0.82
C GLU A 177 -3.86 3.29 -0.24
N ALA A 178 -4.00 4.61 -0.14
CA ALA A 178 -3.20 5.52 -0.93
C ALA A 178 -2.81 6.75 -0.13
N GLY A 179 -1.74 7.40 -0.58
CA GLY A 179 -1.16 8.53 0.07
C GLY A 179 0.23 8.79 -0.47
N LEU A 180 1.22 8.90 0.41
CA LEU A 180 2.57 9.32 0.06
C LEU A 180 3.61 8.27 0.47
N VAL A 181 4.65 8.10 -0.35
CA VAL A 181 5.83 7.27 -0.03
C VAL A 181 7.11 8.06 -0.26
N TYR A 182 8.11 7.91 0.61
CA TYR A 182 9.39 8.59 0.43
C TYR A 182 10.25 7.86 -0.59
N LEU A 183 10.73 8.58 -1.61
CA LEU A 183 11.69 8.13 -2.61
C LEU A 183 12.66 9.29 -2.90
N HIS A 184 13.97 9.05 -2.78
CA HIS A 184 15.02 9.97 -3.24
C HIS A 184 14.81 11.46 -2.86
N GLY A 185 14.52 11.74 -1.58
CA GLY A 185 14.39 13.09 -1.05
C GLY A 185 13.01 13.72 -1.22
N ARG A 186 12.02 12.99 -1.75
CA ARG A 186 10.66 13.48 -1.97
C ARG A 186 9.62 12.44 -1.58
N PHE A 187 8.42 12.89 -1.26
CA PHE A 187 7.25 12.08 -0.99
C PHE A 187 6.35 12.07 -2.23
N TYR A 188 6.17 10.91 -2.85
CA TYR A 188 5.37 10.74 -4.07
C TYR A 188 4.03 10.12 -3.77
N TRP A 189 3.02 10.49 -4.55
CA TRP A 189 1.75 9.76 -4.50
C TRP A 189 1.96 8.27 -4.79
N HIS A 190 1.29 7.41 -4.02
CA HIS A 190 1.34 5.97 -4.21
C HIS A 190 0.06 5.28 -3.73
N ALA A 191 -0.20 4.09 -4.28
CA ALA A 191 -1.24 3.18 -3.85
C ALA A 191 -0.64 1.82 -3.46
N TRP A 192 -1.04 1.30 -2.30
CA TRP A 192 -0.54 0.06 -1.73
C TRP A 192 -1.66 -0.67 -0.98
N ASN A 193 -1.32 -1.62 -0.10
CA ASN A 193 -2.26 -2.53 0.53
C ASN A 193 -2.16 -2.53 2.06
N VAL A 194 -3.27 -2.87 2.71
CA VAL A 194 -3.30 -3.25 4.12
C VAL A 194 -4.10 -4.53 4.29
N PHE A 195 -3.68 -5.43 5.17
CA PHE A 195 -4.39 -6.68 5.43
C PHE A 195 -4.41 -7.04 6.91
N TYR A 196 -5.36 -7.88 7.32
CA TYR A 196 -5.62 -8.16 8.72
C TYR A 196 -5.07 -9.54 9.16
N LEU A 197 -4.10 -9.54 10.08
CA LEU A 197 -3.56 -10.73 10.76
C LEU A 197 -3.73 -10.61 12.29
N GLY A 198 -4.95 -10.32 12.74
CA GLY A 198 -5.21 -9.96 14.14
C GLY A 198 -4.93 -8.49 14.48
N LYS A 199 -4.30 -7.78 13.55
CA LYS A 199 -4.23 -6.32 13.41
C LYS A 199 -4.00 -5.99 11.93
N TRP A 200 -4.25 -4.75 11.56
CA TRP A 200 -3.93 -4.28 10.21
C TRP A 200 -2.42 -4.15 10.03
N ILE A 201 -1.91 -4.72 8.95
CA ILE A 201 -0.52 -4.73 8.54
C ILE A 201 -0.45 -4.11 7.15
N THR A 202 0.30 -3.02 7.00
CA THR A 202 0.56 -2.41 5.70
C THR A 202 1.57 -3.24 4.91
N ALA A 203 1.35 -3.39 3.61
CA ALA A 203 2.30 -3.99 2.69
C ALA A 203 2.23 -3.34 1.31
N ASP A 204 3.32 -3.48 0.57
CA ASP A 204 3.48 -2.90 -0.75
C ASP A 204 4.00 -3.95 -1.73
N ALA A 205 3.18 -4.28 -2.73
CA ALA A 205 3.53 -5.24 -3.77
C ALA A 205 4.40 -4.65 -4.89
N VAL A 206 4.46 -3.32 -5.03
CA VAL A 206 5.38 -2.64 -5.95
C VAL A 206 6.80 -2.73 -5.41
N PHE A 207 6.98 -2.52 -4.11
CA PHE A 207 8.29 -2.57 -3.43
C PHE A 207 8.63 -3.91 -2.77
N ASN A 208 7.69 -4.86 -2.77
CA ASN A 208 7.82 -6.16 -2.07
C ASN A 208 8.11 -6.01 -0.57
N GLN A 209 7.40 -5.09 0.10
CA GLN A 209 7.58 -4.80 1.52
C GLN A 209 6.45 -5.36 2.37
N ILE A 210 6.81 -5.98 3.51
CA ILE A 210 5.87 -6.50 4.51
C ILE A 210 6.56 -6.58 5.90
N PRO A 211 6.15 -5.76 6.89
CA PRO A 211 5.29 -4.59 6.71
C PRO A 211 6.01 -3.53 5.85
N ALA A 212 5.24 -2.65 5.20
CA ALA A 212 5.80 -1.48 4.53
C ALA A 212 6.52 -0.58 5.54
N ASP A 213 7.56 0.12 5.09
CA ASP A 213 8.31 1.04 5.94
C ASP A 213 7.45 2.21 6.46
N VAL A 214 7.96 2.96 7.43
CA VAL A 214 7.22 4.06 8.08
C VAL A 214 7.08 5.31 7.21
N THR A 215 7.64 5.33 6.00
CA THR A 215 7.51 6.45 5.08
C THR A 215 6.25 6.39 4.22
N HIS A 216 5.49 5.30 4.32
CA HIS A 216 4.17 5.15 3.72
C HIS A 216 3.13 5.91 4.57
N ILE A 217 2.84 7.14 4.17
CA ILE A 217 1.86 8.03 4.80
C ILE A 217 0.52 7.83 4.11
N ARG A 218 -0.37 7.07 4.74
CA ARG A 218 -1.76 6.89 4.30
C ARG A 218 -2.53 8.19 4.41
N LEU A 219 -3.18 8.59 3.32
CA LEU A 219 -4.14 9.69 3.27
C LEU A 219 -5.58 9.18 3.16
N VAL A 220 -5.81 8.07 2.46
CA VAL A 220 -7.12 7.42 2.31
C VAL A 220 -7.01 5.91 2.38
N ARG A 221 -8.12 5.27 2.72
CA ARG A 221 -8.28 3.80 2.73
C ARG A 221 -9.65 3.44 2.19
N GLY A 222 -9.70 2.41 1.34
CA GLY A 222 -10.96 1.83 0.89
C GLY A 222 -10.91 1.29 -0.54
N ASP A 223 -12.01 0.65 -0.95
CA ASP A 223 -12.13 -0.06 -2.22
C ASP A 223 -12.82 0.75 -3.33
N ASN A 224 -13.37 1.92 -3.00
CA ASN A 224 -14.35 2.63 -3.84
C ASN A 224 -13.73 3.69 -4.77
N GLY A 225 -12.41 3.64 -5.00
CA GLY A 225 -11.74 4.63 -5.86
C GLY A 225 -11.66 6.04 -5.27
N GLU A 226 -11.87 6.22 -3.96
CA GLU A 226 -11.67 7.50 -3.25
C GLU A 226 -10.25 8.06 -3.41
N GLN A 227 -9.31 7.20 -3.81
CA GLN A 227 -7.95 7.53 -4.21
C GLN A 227 -7.89 8.57 -5.35
N LEU A 228 -8.90 8.59 -6.23
CA LEU A 228 -9.01 9.50 -7.37
C LEU A 228 -9.30 10.96 -6.97
N ASN A 229 -9.89 11.19 -5.79
CA ASN A 229 -10.28 12.52 -5.32
C ASN A 229 -9.15 13.29 -4.60
N LEU A 230 -7.97 12.67 -4.43
CA LEU A 230 -6.86 13.27 -3.68
C LEU A 230 -5.99 14.26 -4.47
N MET A 231 -6.11 14.29 -5.81
CA MET A 231 -5.31 15.18 -6.65
C MET A 231 -5.47 16.67 -6.27
N GLY A 232 -6.67 17.07 -5.85
CA GLY A 232 -6.94 18.46 -5.41
C GLY A 232 -6.38 18.82 -4.03
N VAL A 233 -6.01 17.83 -3.21
CA VAL A 233 -5.50 18.04 -1.84
C VAL A 233 -3.97 18.08 -1.83
N MET A 234 -3.32 17.30 -2.70
CA MET A 234 -1.86 17.15 -2.78
C MET A 234 -1.10 18.48 -2.89
N GLY A 235 -1.57 19.41 -3.73
CA GLY A 235 -0.89 20.69 -3.95
C GLY A 235 -0.86 21.64 -2.74
N LYS A 236 -1.60 21.32 -1.67
CA LYS A 236 -1.63 22.13 -0.43
C LYS A 236 -0.85 21.50 0.72
N ILE A 237 -0.61 20.18 0.65
CA ILE A 237 0.04 19.44 1.73
C ILE A 237 1.49 19.88 1.83
N LYS A 238 1.93 20.17 3.06
CA LYS A 238 3.33 20.38 3.41
C LYS A 238 3.74 19.35 4.44
N LEU A 239 4.91 18.77 4.26
CA LEU A 239 5.49 17.78 5.17
C LEU A 239 6.82 18.28 5.71
N GLU A 240 7.03 18.09 7.01
CA GLU A 240 8.31 18.31 7.68
C GLU A 240 8.59 17.11 8.58
N VAL A 241 9.62 16.33 8.26
CA VAL A 241 10.09 15.24 9.10
C VAL A 241 10.76 15.84 10.34
N LEU A 242 10.21 15.49 11.50
CA LEU A 242 10.68 15.97 12.81
C LEU A 242 11.61 14.97 13.51
N GLU A 243 11.34 13.66 13.35
CA GLU A 243 12.05 12.61 14.07
C GLU A 243 12.08 11.31 13.27
N GLN A 244 13.22 10.60 13.30
CA GLN A 244 13.40 9.26 12.73
C GLN A 244 13.93 8.32 13.83
N THR A 245 13.30 7.17 14.03
CA THR A 245 13.72 6.17 15.02
C THR A 245 13.98 4.84 14.32
N LYS A 246 15.16 4.23 14.57
CA LYS A 246 15.50 2.87 14.16
C LYS A 246 15.06 1.89 15.24
#